data_AF-A0A848KF68-F1
#
_entry.id   AF-A0A848KF68-F1
#
_cell.length_a   1.000
_cell.length_b   1.000
_cell.length_c   1.000
_cell.angle_alpha   90.00
_cell.angle_beta   90.00
_cell.angle_gamma   90.00
#
_symmetry.space_group_name_H-M   'P 1'
#
loop_
_entity.id
_entity.type
_entity.pdbx_description
1 polymer ?
#
loop_
_entity_poly.entity_id
_entity_poly.type
_entity_poly.pdbx_seq_one_letter_code
_entity_poly.pdbx_strand_id
1 'polypeptide(L)'
;MAARNELAARRGHGGRSIRFRPRSPRQLRRARLGVTTAAAGDSAQPRRLTARSIILSAFLGAPAEAKAGEILALAALVGLQESAVRVALTRMVAAGDLERSDGYYRLSERLRRRQARQEEAHHPHVLAWSGQWTMVIVTRTGEAAPERVSLRETLRQLRFRELRDGAWTRPNNLDIALPDHVTERSTVFTATPVANARALADELFAPQEWADLGERLLTEMATAETLADRFEIAAAIIRHLLDDPLLPAELSDADWPGPRMRESYDRFRREFATLTEAHLGRSFYNEG
;
A
#
# COMPACT_ATOMS: atom_id res chain seq x y z
N MET A 1 -34.51 2.37 61.27
CA MET A 1 -33.85 1.06 61.38
C MET A 1 -34.06 0.31 60.07
N ALA A 2 -33.01 -0.34 59.57
CA ALA A 2 -32.88 -1.09 58.30
C ALA A 2 -32.50 -0.29 57.05
N ALA A 3 -31.27 -0.54 56.55
CA ALA A 3 -30.90 -0.90 55.16
C ALA A 3 -29.40 -0.54 54.95
N ARG A 4 -28.45 -1.50 54.93
CA ARG A 4 -28.12 -2.40 53.81
C ARG A 4 -27.46 -1.67 52.63
N ASN A 5 -26.13 -1.57 52.62
CA ASN A 5 -25.23 -1.83 51.47
C ASN A 5 -23.80 -1.32 51.72
N GLU A 6 -22.93 -2.22 52.13
CA GLU A 6 -21.48 -2.03 52.11
C GLU A 6 -20.90 -3.17 51.25
N LEU A 7 -20.76 -2.92 49.94
CA LEU A 7 -20.08 -3.84 49.01
C LEU A 7 -19.66 -3.12 47.73
N ALA A 8 -18.40 -2.68 47.64
CA ALA A 8 -17.66 -2.56 46.36
C ALA A 8 -16.21 -2.10 46.62
N ALA A 9 -15.37 -3.00 47.12
CA ALA A 9 -13.93 -2.90 46.91
C ALA A 9 -13.38 -4.31 46.67
N ARG A 10 -12.47 -4.42 45.69
CA ARG A 10 -11.69 -5.60 45.27
C ARG A 10 -12.26 -6.38 44.08
N ARG A 11 -11.87 -5.96 42.88
CA ARG A 11 -11.43 -6.89 41.82
C ARG A 11 -10.13 -6.36 41.23
N GLY A 12 -9.00 -6.92 41.67
CA GLY A 12 -7.71 -6.73 41.03
C GLY A 12 -7.66 -7.47 39.70
N HIS A 13 -7.42 -6.75 38.61
CA HIS A 13 -7.01 -7.35 37.34
C HIS A 13 -5.50 -7.61 37.40
N GLY A 14 -5.14 -8.87 37.61
CA GLY A 14 -3.77 -9.36 37.49
C GLY A 14 -3.33 -9.40 36.02
N GLY A 15 -2.91 -8.27 35.49
CA GLY A 15 -2.17 -8.23 34.23
C GLY A 15 -0.81 -8.91 34.41
N ARG A 16 -0.59 -10.08 33.82
CA ARG A 16 0.74 -10.71 33.75
C ARG A 16 1.64 -9.82 32.90
N SER A 17 2.47 -8.99 33.56
CA SER A 17 3.58 -8.29 32.92
C SER A 17 4.67 -9.29 32.55
N ILE A 18 4.75 -9.65 31.27
CA ILE A 18 5.89 -10.41 30.73
C ILE A 18 7.00 -9.40 30.44
N ARG A 19 7.96 -9.27 31.36
CA ARG A 19 9.16 -8.45 31.14
C ARG A 19 10.11 -9.17 30.18
N PHE A 20 10.18 -8.73 28.93
CA PHE A 20 11.28 -9.07 28.03
C PHE A 20 12.51 -8.21 28.38
N ARG A 21 13.62 -8.85 28.72
CA ARG A 21 14.92 -8.15 28.90
C ARG A 21 15.47 -7.77 27.52
N PRO A 22 15.72 -6.48 27.22
CA PRO A 22 16.41 -6.11 25.99
C PRO A 22 17.88 -6.53 26.04
N ARG A 23 18.42 -6.99 24.91
CA ARG A 23 19.87 -7.16 24.74
C ARG A 23 20.54 -5.79 24.53
N SER A 24 21.81 -5.68 24.93
CA SER A 24 22.55 -4.42 24.82
C SER A 24 22.85 -4.05 23.36
N PRO A 25 23.01 -2.74 23.02
CA PRO A 25 23.26 -2.26 21.66
C PRO A 25 24.44 -2.92 20.94
N ARG A 26 25.45 -3.40 21.70
CA ARG A 26 26.62 -4.11 21.16
C ARG A 26 26.30 -5.53 20.65
N GLN A 27 25.25 -6.18 21.14
CA GLN A 27 24.88 -7.53 20.72
C GLN A 27 24.04 -7.53 19.43
N LEU A 28 23.26 -6.47 19.16
CA LEU A 28 22.56 -6.27 17.89
C LEU A 28 23.53 -6.11 16.72
N ARG A 29 24.68 -5.44 16.95
CA ARG A 29 25.72 -5.24 15.94
C ARG A 29 26.46 -6.54 15.55
N ARG A 30 26.49 -7.57 16.43
CA ARG A 30 27.18 -8.85 16.17
C ARG A 30 26.28 -9.87 15.46
N ALA A 31 24.96 -9.77 15.55
CA ALA A 31 24.02 -10.54 14.71
C ALA A 31 24.12 -10.16 13.22
N ARG A 32 24.67 -8.98 12.91
CA ARG A 32 24.91 -8.45 11.57
C ARG A 32 26.00 -9.17 10.77
N LEU A 33 26.77 -10.09 11.37
CA LEU A 33 27.90 -10.77 10.71
C LEU A 33 27.70 -12.28 10.50
N GLY A 34 26.52 -12.83 10.83
CA GLY A 34 26.24 -14.28 10.76
C GLY A 34 25.14 -14.70 9.77
N VAL A 35 24.53 -13.77 9.05
CA VAL A 35 23.55 -14.08 8.00
C VAL A 35 23.97 -13.34 6.73
N THR A 36 24.92 -13.93 6.01
CA THR A 36 25.18 -13.59 4.62
C THR A 36 24.28 -14.46 3.75
N THR A 37 23.71 -13.82 2.74
CA THR A 37 23.26 -14.33 1.42
C THR A 37 21.74 -14.34 1.13
N ALA A 38 21.40 -13.60 0.08
CA ALA A 38 20.29 -13.77 -0.87
C ALA A 38 18.85 -13.54 -0.38
N ALA A 39 18.41 -12.27 -0.47
CA ALA A 39 17.20 -11.86 -1.19
C ALA A 39 17.04 -10.32 -1.16
N ALA A 40 18.08 -9.58 -1.54
CA ALA A 40 17.92 -8.22 -2.03
C ALA A 40 17.56 -8.36 -3.54
N GLY A 41 16.33 -8.80 -3.80
CA GLY A 41 15.84 -9.03 -5.16
C GLY A 41 15.57 -7.71 -5.87
N ASP A 42 16.37 -7.40 -6.88
CA ASP A 42 15.93 -7.09 -8.26
C ASP A 42 14.72 -6.13 -8.50
N SER A 43 14.33 -5.28 -7.56
CA SER A 43 13.13 -4.44 -7.69
C SER A 43 13.42 -2.96 -7.97
N ALA A 44 14.65 -2.60 -8.33
CA ALA A 44 15.05 -1.22 -8.64
C ALA A 44 15.29 -0.96 -10.14
N GLN A 45 14.67 -1.75 -11.03
CA GLN A 45 14.49 -1.33 -12.41
C GLN A 45 13.04 -0.87 -12.60
N PRO A 46 12.79 0.33 -13.16
CA PRO A 46 11.45 0.75 -13.52
C PRO A 46 10.89 -0.28 -14.51
N ARG A 47 9.94 -1.09 -14.03
CA ARG A 47 9.28 -2.08 -14.87
C ARG A 47 8.47 -1.29 -15.90
N ARG A 48 8.96 -1.31 -17.14
CA ARG A 48 8.38 -0.63 -18.31
C ARG A 48 6.86 -0.67 -18.29
N LEU A 49 6.23 0.44 -18.72
CA LEU A 49 4.79 0.56 -18.94
C LEU A 49 4.23 -0.71 -19.56
N THR A 50 3.24 -1.33 -18.89
CA THR A 50 2.50 -2.45 -19.48
C THR A 50 1.22 -1.92 -20.10
N ALA A 51 0.83 -2.49 -21.24
CA ALA A 51 -0.43 -2.18 -21.90
C ALA A 51 -1.63 -2.29 -20.93
N ARG A 52 -1.62 -3.28 -20.03
CA ARG A 52 -2.62 -3.43 -18.97
C ARG A 52 -2.73 -2.20 -18.08
N SER A 53 -1.60 -1.65 -17.61
CA SER A 53 -1.59 -0.49 -16.71
C SER A 53 -2.22 0.73 -17.38
N ILE A 54 -1.89 0.97 -18.65
CA ILE A 54 -2.43 2.09 -19.44
C ILE A 54 -3.92 1.92 -19.72
N ILE A 55 -4.34 0.69 -20.07
CA ILE A 55 -5.76 0.38 -20.24
C ILE A 55 -6.52 0.66 -18.93
N LEU A 56 -6.01 0.23 -17.77
CA LEU A 56 -6.65 0.52 -16.48
C LEU A 56 -6.70 2.02 -16.19
N SER A 57 -5.63 2.76 -16.50
CA SER A 57 -5.61 4.22 -16.35
C SER A 57 -6.58 4.95 -17.27
N ALA A 58 -6.83 4.42 -18.48
CA ALA A 58 -7.87 4.96 -19.37
C ALA A 58 -9.25 4.96 -18.69
N PHE A 59 -9.53 3.89 -17.94
CA PHE A 59 -10.77 3.73 -17.18
C PHE A 59 -10.78 4.43 -15.80
N LEU A 60 -9.65 4.97 -15.33
CA LEU A 60 -9.59 5.74 -14.08
C LEU A 60 -10.07 7.18 -14.25
N GLY A 61 -10.32 7.61 -15.49
CA GLY A 61 -10.70 8.97 -15.86
C GLY A 61 -11.77 9.11 -16.95
N ALA A 62 -11.98 8.09 -17.79
CA ALA A 62 -13.06 8.08 -18.78
C ALA A 62 -14.43 7.74 -18.15
N PRO A 63 -15.56 7.98 -18.85
CA PRO A 63 -16.85 7.37 -18.51
C PRO A 63 -16.71 5.85 -18.31
N ALA A 64 -17.69 5.22 -17.66
CA ALA A 64 -17.66 3.80 -17.25
C ALA A 64 -17.36 2.80 -18.39
N GLU A 65 -17.32 3.25 -19.65
CA GLU A 65 -17.06 2.47 -20.86
C GLU A 65 -16.19 3.28 -21.86
N ALA A 66 -15.35 2.59 -22.65
CA ALA A 66 -14.52 3.18 -23.70
C ALA A 66 -14.41 2.25 -24.92
N LYS A 67 -14.45 2.79 -26.14
CA LYS A 67 -14.30 2.01 -27.38
C LYS A 67 -12.85 1.56 -27.60
N ALA A 68 -12.66 0.56 -28.44
CA ALA A 68 -11.32 0.06 -28.80
C ALA A 68 -10.41 1.17 -29.37
N GLY A 69 -10.90 1.98 -30.32
CA GLY A 69 -10.12 3.04 -30.97
C GLY A 69 -9.64 4.11 -29.98
N GLU A 70 -10.45 4.41 -28.98
CA GLU A 70 -10.19 5.38 -27.92
C GLU A 70 -9.01 4.92 -27.04
N ILE A 71 -9.03 3.65 -26.64
CA ILE A 71 -7.97 3.03 -25.86
C ILE A 71 -6.67 2.96 -26.67
N LEU A 72 -6.75 2.68 -27.98
CA LEU A 72 -5.58 2.58 -28.86
C LEU A 72 -4.95 3.94 -29.12
N ALA A 73 -5.77 4.98 -29.34
CA ALA A 73 -5.29 6.35 -29.51
C ALA A 73 -4.56 6.85 -28.26
N LEU A 74 -5.10 6.56 -27.08
CA LEU A 74 -4.46 6.88 -25.81
C LEU A 74 -3.13 6.12 -25.62
N ALA A 75 -3.11 4.84 -25.98
CA ALA A 75 -1.90 4.03 -25.90
C ALA A 75 -0.80 4.53 -26.86
N ALA A 76 -1.16 5.09 -28.01
CA ALA A 76 -0.22 5.72 -28.93
C ALA A 76 0.44 6.97 -28.32
N LEU A 77 -0.28 7.78 -27.54
CA LEU A 77 0.27 8.98 -26.87
C LEU A 77 1.38 8.64 -25.85
N VAL A 78 1.40 7.41 -25.35
CA VAL A 78 2.42 6.89 -24.43
C VAL A 78 3.39 5.92 -25.11
N GLY A 79 3.39 5.88 -26.45
CA GLY A 79 4.37 5.13 -27.25
C GLY A 79 4.14 3.61 -27.31
N LEU A 80 2.95 3.11 -26.96
CA LEU A 80 2.63 1.69 -27.07
C LEU A 80 2.19 1.29 -28.47
N GLN A 81 2.63 0.10 -28.89
CA GLN A 81 2.22 -0.52 -30.14
C GLN A 81 0.76 -1.00 -30.06
N GLU A 82 -0.02 -0.68 -31.08
CA GLU A 82 -1.44 -1.05 -31.18
C GLU A 82 -1.67 -2.55 -30.98
N SER A 83 -0.80 -3.39 -31.57
CA SER A 83 -0.86 -4.85 -31.45
C SER A 83 -0.73 -5.33 -30.00
N ALA A 84 0.15 -4.72 -29.21
CA ALA A 84 0.33 -5.04 -27.80
C ALA A 84 -0.91 -4.68 -26.96
N VAL A 85 -1.55 -3.56 -27.29
CA VAL A 85 -2.77 -3.09 -26.62
C VAL A 85 -3.94 -4.00 -26.94
N ARG A 86 -4.13 -4.38 -28.21
CA ARG A 86 -5.19 -5.34 -28.61
C ARG A 86 -5.02 -6.70 -27.93
N VAL A 87 -3.79 -7.22 -27.86
CA VAL A 87 -3.50 -8.47 -27.14
C VAL A 87 -3.84 -8.33 -25.64
N ALA A 88 -3.49 -7.21 -25.02
CA ALA A 88 -3.79 -6.96 -23.62
C ALA A 88 -5.31 -6.87 -23.37
N LEU A 89 -6.06 -6.17 -24.22
CA LEU A 89 -7.53 -6.12 -24.15
C LEU A 89 -8.15 -7.52 -24.20
N THR A 90 -7.74 -8.36 -25.17
CA THR A 90 -8.23 -9.74 -25.28
C THR A 90 -7.93 -10.55 -24.03
N ARG A 91 -6.70 -10.45 -23.49
CA ARG A 91 -6.31 -11.14 -22.26
C ARG A 91 -7.09 -10.66 -21.04
N MET A 92 -7.36 -9.37 -20.94
CA MET A 92 -8.13 -8.79 -19.84
C MET A 92 -9.61 -9.19 -19.89
N VAL A 93 -10.20 -9.29 -21.09
CA VAL A 93 -11.55 -9.85 -21.25
C VAL A 93 -11.57 -11.33 -20.86
N ALA A 94 -10.63 -12.12 -21.35
CA ALA A 94 -10.53 -13.56 -21.01
C ALA A 94 -10.31 -13.80 -19.51
N ALA A 95 -9.60 -12.90 -18.82
CA ALA A 95 -9.39 -12.94 -17.37
C ALA A 95 -10.60 -12.41 -16.57
N GLY A 96 -11.67 -11.94 -17.22
CA GLY A 96 -12.83 -11.33 -16.56
C GLY A 96 -12.51 -10.01 -15.86
N ASP A 97 -11.49 -9.30 -16.33
CA ASP A 97 -11.13 -7.96 -15.87
C ASP A 97 -11.88 -6.86 -16.64
N LEU A 98 -12.19 -7.13 -17.92
CA LEU A 98 -12.99 -6.28 -18.78
C LEU A 98 -14.21 -7.04 -19.31
N GLU A 99 -15.28 -6.30 -19.55
CA GLU A 99 -16.44 -6.78 -20.29
C GLU A 99 -16.55 -5.98 -21.59
N ARG A 100 -16.96 -6.65 -22.68
CA ARG A 100 -17.08 -6.05 -24.01
C ARG A 100 -18.54 -6.11 -24.47
N SER A 101 -19.14 -4.98 -24.82
CA SER A 101 -20.48 -4.88 -25.42
C SER A 101 -20.46 -3.84 -26.53
N ASP A 102 -21.03 -4.17 -27.70
CA ASP A 102 -21.23 -3.22 -28.82
C ASP A 102 -20.00 -2.39 -29.22
N GLY A 103 -18.81 -2.98 -29.11
CA GLY A 103 -17.54 -2.31 -29.43
C GLY A 103 -16.93 -1.48 -28.29
N TYR A 104 -17.63 -1.36 -27.16
CA TYR A 104 -17.17 -0.75 -25.93
C TYR A 104 -16.56 -1.79 -24.99
N TYR A 105 -15.56 -1.35 -24.24
CA TYR A 105 -14.96 -2.06 -23.12
C TYR A 105 -15.33 -1.34 -21.83
N ARG A 106 -15.62 -2.11 -20.78
CA ARG A 106 -15.83 -1.59 -19.42
C ARG A 106 -15.11 -2.45 -18.41
N LEU A 107 -14.70 -1.85 -17.28
CA LEU A 107 -14.19 -2.61 -16.15
C LEU A 107 -15.29 -3.54 -15.63
N SER A 108 -14.94 -4.79 -15.35
CA SER A 108 -15.89 -5.68 -14.68
C SER A 108 -16.20 -5.15 -13.27
N GLU A 109 -17.42 -5.41 -12.77
CA GLU A 109 -17.82 -4.98 -11.43
C GLU A 109 -16.87 -5.53 -10.34
N ARG A 110 -16.32 -6.72 -10.54
CA ARG A 110 -15.28 -7.31 -9.68
C ARG A 110 -14.03 -6.44 -9.61
N LEU A 111 -13.54 -5.99 -10.77
CA LEU A 111 -12.33 -5.17 -10.84
C LEU A 111 -12.59 -3.74 -10.34
N ARG A 112 -13.77 -3.18 -10.61
CA ARG A 112 -14.20 -1.88 -10.07
C ARG A 112 -14.24 -1.89 -8.54
N ARG A 113 -14.85 -2.91 -7.93
CA ARG A 113 -14.82 -3.12 -6.47
C ARG A 113 -13.40 -3.32 -5.93
N ARG A 114 -12.51 -3.94 -6.70
CA ARG A 114 -11.10 -4.08 -6.32
C ARG A 114 -10.38 -2.73 -6.37
N GLN A 115 -10.58 -1.91 -7.40
CA GLN A 115 -10.01 -0.57 -7.48
C GLN A 115 -10.52 0.33 -6.36
N ALA A 116 -11.83 0.35 -6.08
CA ALA A 116 -12.37 1.11 -4.96
C ALA A 116 -11.75 0.71 -3.61
N ARG A 117 -11.51 -0.59 -3.38
CA ARG A 117 -10.77 -1.06 -2.19
C ARG A 117 -9.30 -0.68 -2.19
N GLN A 118 -8.67 -0.58 -3.36
CA GLN A 118 -7.29 -0.07 -3.46
C GLN A 118 -7.25 1.43 -3.18
N GLU A 119 -8.18 2.21 -3.73
CA GLU A 119 -8.32 3.64 -3.46
C GLU A 119 -8.57 3.89 -1.96
N GLU A 120 -9.44 3.12 -1.32
CA GLU A 120 -9.62 3.18 0.14
C GLU A 120 -8.33 2.85 0.89
N ALA A 121 -7.59 1.83 0.45
CA ALA A 121 -6.27 1.51 1.02
C ALA A 121 -5.21 2.60 0.76
N HIS A 122 -5.45 3.49 -0.20
CA HIS A 122 -4.66 4.70 -0.44
C HIS A 122 -5.09 5.87 0.46
N HIS A 123 -6.23 5.85 1.13
CA HIS A 123 -6.64 6.89 2.09
C HIS A 123 -6.96 6.30 3.46
N PRO A 124 -5.99 5.62 4.10
CA PRO A 124 -6.23 4.95 5.36
C PRO A 124 -6.59 5.94 6.47
N HIS A 125 -7.54 5.54 7.30
CA HIS A 125 -7.92 6.30 8.48
C HIS A 125 -6.80 6.28 9.54
N VAL A 126 -6.11 7.41 9.65
CA VAL A 126 -5.09 7.65 10.67
C VAL A 126 -5.75 8.24 11.92
N LEU A 127 -5.51 7.60 13.05
CA LEU A 127 -5.94 8.01 14.38
C LEU A 127 -4.83 8.81 15.08
N ALA A 128 -5.23 9.67 16.03
CA ALA A 128 -4.28 10.30 16.94
C ALA A 128 -3.52 9.22 17.74
N TRP A 129 -2.20 9.37 17.83
CA TRP A 129 -1.37 8.34 18.42
C TRP A 129 -1.15 8.56 19.92
N SER A 130 -1.43 7.55 20.73
CA SER A 130 -1.31 7.60 22.19
C SER A 130 0.07 7.17 22.72
N GLY A 131 1.05 6.94 21.84
CA GLY A 131 2.34 6.34 22.21
C GLY A 131 2.33 4.80 22.21
N GLN A 132 1.20 4.17 21.89
CA GLN A 132 1.02 2.73 21.95
C GLN A 132 1.31 2.03 20.61
N TRP A 133 1.67 0.77 20.68
CA TRP A 133 2.02 -0.07 19.55
C TRP A 133 1.15 -1.31 19.59
N THR A 134 0.72 -1.77 18.41
CA THR A 134 0.11 -3.08 18.26
C THR A 134 1.21 -4.09 18.00
N MET A 135 1.31 -5.10 18.85
CA MET A 135 2.26 -6.19 18.72
C MET A 135 1.54 -7.51 18.46
N VAL A 136 1.89 -8.19 17.37
CA VAL A 136 1.35 -9.50 16.99
C VAL A 136 2.44 -10.54 17.21
N ILE A 137 2.19 -11.47 18.13
CA ILE A 137 3.09 -12.60 18.42
C ILE A 137 2.48 -13.86 17.81
N VAL A 138 3.14 -14.44 16.82
CA VAL A 138 2.74 -15.73 16.24
C VAL A 138 3.05 -16.82 17.27
N THR A 139 2.00 -17.46 17.79
CA THR A 139 2.10 -18.45 18.88
C THR A 139 2.00 -19.88 18.39
N ARG A 140 1.40 -20.11 17.21
CA ARG A 140 1.28 -21.43 16.60
C ARG A 140 2.38 -21.63 15.57
N THR A 141 3.45 -22.31 15.97
CA THR A 141 4.52 -22.79 15.08
C THR A 141 4.24 -24.24 14.70
N GLY A 142 3.52 -24.48 13.60
CA GLY A 142 3.24 -25.85 13.16
C GLY A 142 2.71 -26.01 11.74
N GLU A 143 2.58 -24.90 11.01
CA GLU A 143 1.90 -24.88 9.73
C GLU A 143 2.86 -24.91 8.55
N ALA A 144 2.37 -25.38 7.41
CA ALA A 144 3.16 -25.63 6.21
C ALA A 144 3.83 -24.32 5.73
N ALA A 145 4.94 -24.44 5.00
CA ALA A 145 5.69 -23.27 4.49
C ALA A 145 4.81 -22.21 3.77
N PRO A 146 3.78 -22.58 2.97
CA PRO A 146 2.90 -21.61 2.31
C PRO A 146 2.07 -20.75 3.29
N GLU A 147 1.59 -21.32 4.38
CA GLU A 147 0.75 -20.60 5.36
C GLU A 147 1.56 -19.54 6.11
N ARG A 148 2.82 -19.85 6.43
CA ARG A 148 3.75 -18.88 7.02
C ARG A 148 4.06 -17.73 6.07
N VAL A 149 4.24 -18.01 4.78
CA VAL A 149 4.46 -16.96 3.76
C VAL A 149 3.22 -16.05 3.69
N SER A 150 2.03 -16.64 3.60
CA SER A 150 0.76 -15.91 3.55
C SER A 150 0.53 -15.02 4.79
N LEU A 151 0.83 -15.52 5.99
CA LEU A 151 0.72 -14.73 7.24
C LEU A 151 1.66 -13.52 7.22
N ARG A 152 2.92 -13.72 6.82
CA ARG A 152 3.93 -12.66 6.74
C ARG A 152 3.57 -11.62 5.68
N GLU A 153 3.07 -12.05 4.54
CA GLU A 153 2.56 -11.15 3.49
C GLU A 153 1.37 -10.34 3.98
N THR A 154 0.42 -10.97 4.69
CA THR A 154 -0.73 -10.27 5.27
C THR A 154 -0.27 -9.19 6.25
N LEU A 155 0.63 -9.53 7.19
CA LEU A 155 1.14 -8.57 8.18
C LEU A 155 1.89 -7.41 7.51
N ARG A 156 2.66 -7.67 6.46
CA ARG A 156 3.31 -6.61 5.66
C ARG A 156 2.31 -5.72 4.95
N GLN A 157 1.25 -6.27 4.38
CA GLN A 157 0.16 -5.50 3.75
C GLN A 157 -0.59 -4.63 4.76
N LEU A 158 -0.72 -5.11 6.01
CA LEU A 158 -1.23 -4.33 7.15
C LEU A 158 -0.17 -3.40 7.76
N ARG A 159 0.98 -3.26 7.09
CA ARG A 159 2.11 -2.38 7.41
C ARG A 159 2.72 -2.64 8.80
N PHE A 160 2.66 -3.89 9.25
CA PHE A 160 3.50 -4.35 10.37
C PHE A 160 4.93 -4.59 9.88
N ARG A 161 5.88 -4.45 10.80
CA ARG A 161 7.28 -4.83 10.60
C ARG A 161 7.69 -5.88 11.61
N GLU A 162 8.56 -6.78 11.18
CA GLU A 162 9.04 -7.87 12.01
C GLU A 162 10.14 -7.37 12.94
N LEU A 163 9.87 -7.38 14.25
CA LEU A 163 10.85 -7.04 15.28
C LEU A 163 11.85 -8.18 15.51
N ARG A 164 11.36 -9.41 15.41
CA ARG A 164 12.11 -10.66 15.45
C ARG A 164 11.24 -11.78 14.89
N ASP A 165 11.82 -12.94 14.64
CA ASP A 165 11.05 -14.11 14.17
C ASP A 165 9.79 -14.34 15.03
N GLY A 166 8.64 -14.35 14.35
CA GLY A 166 7.32 -14.51 14.94
C GLY A 166 6.78 -13.32 15.75
N ALA A 167 7.47 -12.18 15.81
CA ALA A 167 6.99 -10.99 16.52
C ALA A 167 6.96 -9.77 15.59
N TRP A 168 5.76 -9.24 15.39
CA TRP A 168 5.48 -8.15 14.47
C TRP A 168 4.93 -6.97 15.23
N THR A 169 5.27 -5.75 14.83
CA THR A 169 4.81 -4.55 15.52
C THR A 169 4.64 -3.37 14.59
N ARG A 170 3.81 -2.41 15.02
CA ARG A 170 3.67 -1.06 14.45
C ARG A 170 3.03 -0.11 15.47
N PRO A 171 3.14 1.21 15.29
CA PRO A 171 2.31 2.15 16.05
C PRO A 171 0.81 1.86 15.81
N ASN A 172 -0.01 2.02 16.85
CA ASN A 172 -1.45 1.74 16.78
C ASN A 172 -2.28 2.92 16.24
N ASN A 173 -1.67 3.77 15.42
CA ASN A 173 -2.30 4.95 14.84
C ASN A 173 -3.17 4.63 13.61
N LEU A 174 -3.33 3.36 13.23
CA LEU A 174 -4.24 2.95 12.15
C LEU A 174 -5.34 2.06 12.73
N ASP A 175 -6.57 2.29 12.27
CA ASP A 175 -7.69 1.40 12.55
C ASP A 175 -7.60 0.16 11.65
N ILE A 176 -6.94 -0.88 12.16
CA ILE A 176 -6.69 -2.11 11.41
C ILE A 176 -7.48 -3.26 12.03
N ALA A 177 -8.42 -3.79 11.27
CA ALA A 177 -9.01 -5.09 11.53
C ALA A 177 -8.04 -6.20 11.08
N LEU A 178 -7.56 -7.01 12.04
CA LEU A 178 -6.75 -8.18 11.73
C LEU A 178 -7.66 -9.31 11.23
N PRO A 179 -7.38 -9.92 10.06
CA PRO A 179 -8.15 -11.06 9.56
C PRO A 179 -8.08 -12.28 10.48
N ASP A 180 -9.11 -13.13 10.44
CA ASP A 180 -9.23 -14.35 11.27
C ASP A 180 -7.99 -15.25 11.17
N HIS A 181 -7.47 -15.45 9.96
CA HIS A 181 -6.30 -16.30 9.75
C HIS A 181 -5.04 -15.77 10.44
N VAL A 182 -4.99 -14.47 10.79
CA VAL A 182 -3.94 -13.85 11.62
C VAL A 182 -4.24 -14.05 13.10
N THR A 183 -5.46 -13.72 13.54
CA THR A 183 -5.84 -13.74 14.96
C THR A 183 -5.90 -15.16 15.53
N GLU A 184 -6.30 -16.17 14.76
CA GLU A 184 -6.34 -17.58 15.16
C GLU A 184 -4.94 -18.19 15.44
N ARG A 185 -3.89 -17.55 14.92
CA ARG A 185 -2.50 -18.04 14.95
C ARG A 185 -1.57 -17.19 15.80
N SER A 186 -2.08 -16.08 16.31
CA SER A 186 -1.30 -15.09 17.02
C SER A 186 -1.99 -14.64 18.30
N THR A 187 -1.21 -13.99 19.15
CA THR A 187 -1.72 -13.23 20.27
C THR A 187 -1.37 -11.77 20.04
N VAL A 188 -2.37 -10.91 20.15
CA VAL A 188 -2.26 -9.48 19.90
C VAL A 188 -2.15 -8.74 21.24
N PHE A 189 -1.19 -7.83 21.33
CA PHE A 189 -0.95 -7.01 22.50
C PHE A 189 -0.97 -5.54 22.11
N THR A 190 -1.46 -4.71 23.02
CA THR A 190 -1.11 -3.29 23.04
C THR A 190 0.12 -3.12 23.92
N ALA A 191 1.17 -2.52 23.39
CA ALA A 191 2.45 -2.36 24.07
C ALA A 191 2.98 -0.93 23.92
N THR A 192 3.89 -0.54 24.80
CA THR A 192 4.66 0.70 24.63
C THR A 192 6.14 0.33 24.71
N PRO A 193 6.97 0.73 23.74
CA PRO A 193 8.41 0.49 23.83
C PRO A 193 8.94 1.23 25.06
N VAL A 194 9.69 0.50 25.89
CA VAL A 194 10.38 1.10 27.05
C VAL A 194 11.54 1.99 26.59
N ALA A 195 12.16 1.61 25.47
CA ALA A 195 13.18 2.41 24.80
C ALA A 195 12.54 3.52 23.94
N ASN A 196 13.38 4.32 23.29
CA ASN A 196 12.95 5.41 22.42
C ASN A 196 12.10 4.88 21.23
N ALA A 197 10.84 5.32 21.15
CA ALA A 197 9.91 4.88 20.12
C ALA A 197 10.31 5.32 18.69
N ARG A 198 10.97 6.49 18.55
CA ARG A 198 11.48 6.97 17.27
C ARG A 198 12.65 6.12 16.78
N ALA A 199 13.61 5.81 17.64
CA ALA A 199 14.71 4.91 17.27
C ALA A 199 14.21 3.52 16.82
N LEU A 200 13.14 3.00 17.45
CA LEU A 200 12.49 1.77 17.02
C LEU A 200 11.79 1.92 15.65
N ALA A 201 11.13 3.06 15.42
CA ALA A 201 10.50 3.34 14.13
C ALA A 201 11.55 3.46 13.01
N ASP A 202 12.67 4.14 13.28
CA ASP A 202 13.78 4.29 12.35
C ASP A 202 14.36 2.93 11.96
N GLU A 203 14.58 2.04 12.93
CA GLU A 203 15.10 0.69 12.69
C GLU A 203 14.15 -0.18 11.87
N LEU A 204 12.84 -0.12 12.16
CA LEU A 204 11.86 -1.04 11.55
C LEU A 204 11.31 -0.56 10.21
N PHE A 205 11.17 0.75 10.03
CA PHE A 205 10.45 1.31 8.88
C PHE A 205 11.34 2.12 7.96
N ALA A 206 12.55 2.52 8.39
CA ALA A 206 13.44 3.40 7.64
C ALA A 206 12.69 4.60 7.01
N PRO A 207 11.95 5.41 7.81
CA PRO A 207 11.05 6.41 7.30
C PRO A 207 11.74 7.45 6.40
N GLN A 208 12.99 7.80 6.72
CA GLN A 208 13.76 8.74 5.89
C GLN A 208 14.04 8.18 4.48
N GLU A 209 14.41 6.90 4.35
CA GLU A 209 14.68 6.30 3.04
C GLU A 209 13.41 6.28 2.17
N TRP A 210 12.25 6.03 2.80
CA TRP A 210 10.97 6.12 2.13
C TRP A 210 10.65 7.56 1.72
N ALA A 211 10.86 8.53 2.61
CA ALA A 211 10.63 9.94 2.31
C ALA A 211 11.53 10.46 1.18
N ASP A 212 12.82 10.15 1.21
CA ASP A 212 13.79 10.56 0.17
C ASP A 212 13.40 10.06 -1.22
N LEU A 213 12.96 8.80 -1.33
CA LEU A 213 12.46 8.27 -2.60
C LEU A 213 11.15 8.97 -3.02
N GLY A 214 10.27 9.27 -2.07
CA GLY A 214 9.05 10.03 -2.32
C GLY A 214 9.32 11.43 -2.89
N GLU A 215 10.29 12.16 -2.33
CA GLU A 215 10.70 13.47 -2.82
C GLU A 215 11.32 13.42 -4.21
N ARG A 216 12.16 12.41 -4.47
CA ARG A 216 12.70 12.19 -5.82
C ARG A 216 11.58 11.98 -6.83
N LEU A 217 10.62 11.11 -6.54
CA LEU A 217 9.49 10.84 -7.43
C LEU A 217 8.60 12.07 -7.65
N LEU A 218 8.42 12.92 -6.63
CA LEU A 218 7.71 14.19 -6.76
C LEU A 218 8.45 15.16 -7.67
N THR A 219 9.78 15.25 -7.52
CA THR A 219 10.64 16.08 -8.37
C THR A 219 10.61 15.61 -9.81
N GLU A 220 10.80 14.30 -10.04
CA GLU A 220 10.72 13.69 -11.37
C GLU A 220 9.38 13.96 -12.04
N MET A 221 8.25 13.80 -11.31
CA MET A 221 6.92 14.10 -11.84
C MET A 221 6.78 15.56 -12.26
N ALA A 222 7.36 16.48 -11.49
CA ALA A 222 7.29 17.92 -11.77
C ALA A 222 8.14 18.33 -12.98
N THR A 223 9.22 17.62 -13.26
CA THR A 223 10.15 17.91 -14.37
C THR A 223 9.91 17.07 -15.62
N ALA A 224 9.05 16.06 -15.57
CA ALA A 224 8.80 15.17 -16.70
C ALA A 224 8.13 15.89 -17.87
N GLU A 225 8.77 15.82 -19.05
CA GLU A 225 8.32 16.52 -20.26
C GLU A 225 7.31 15.69 -21.07
N THR A 226 7.43 14.37 -21.05
CA THR A 226 6.59 13.48 -21.86
C THR A 226 5.47 12.84 -21.04
N LEU A 227 4.33 12.55 -21.70
CA LEU A 227 3.23 11.84 -21.05
C LEU A 227 3.62 10.42 -20.63
N ALA A 228 4.51 9.78 -21.38
CA ALA A 228 5.03 8.45 -21.07
C ALA A 228 5.83 8.46 -19.75
N ASP A 229 6.75 9.41 -19.58
CA ASP A 229 7.55 9.55 -18.35
C ASP A 229 6.64 9.82 -17.15
N ARG A 230 5.71 10.78 -17.29
CA ARG A 230 4.72 11.09 -16.24
C ARG A 230 3.91 9.87 -15.82
N PHE A 231 3.55 9.00 -16.76
CA PHE A 231 2.86 7.76 -16.45
C PHE A 231 3.75 6.77 -15.69
N GLU A 232 5.00 6.58 -16.11
CA GLU A 232 5.95 5.70 -15.41
C GLU A 232 6.16 6.15 -13.97
N ILE A 233 6.33 7.45 -13.77
CA ILE A 233 6.50 8.07 -12.45
C ILE A 233 5.21 7.93 -11.64
N ALA A 234 4.03 8.16 -12.21
CA ALA A 234 2.74 7.95 -11.53
C ALA A 234 2.60 6.50 -11.03
N ALA A 235 3.00 5.53 -11.86
CA ALA A 235 2.99 4.12 -11.47
C ALA A 235 4.00 3.82 -10.36
N ALA A 236 5.16 4.48 -10.37
CA ALA A 236 6.15 4.38 -9.29
C ALA A 236 5.63 5.00 -7.98
N ILE A 237 5.00 6.17 -8.04
CA ILE A 237 4.36 6.84 -6.91
C ILE A 237 3.35 5.90 -6.24
N ILE A 238 2.45 5.26 -7.00
CA ILE A 238 1.45 4.36 -6.42
C ILE A 238 2.10 3.15 -5.75
N ARG A 239 3.10 2.53 -6.40
CA ARG A 239 3.83 1.42 -5.78
C ARG A 239 4.48 1.85 -4.46
N HIS A 240 5.08 3.03 -4.44
CA HIS A 240 5.72 3.58 -3.25
C HIS A 240 4.71 3.86 -2.12
N LEU A 241 3.53 4.39 -2.46
CA LEU A 241 2.43 4.66 -1.52
C LEU A 241 1.84 3.38 -0.90
N LEU A 242 1.88 2.24 -1.60
CA LEU A 242 1.45 0.96 -1.06
C LEU A 242 2.37 0.50 0.08
N ASP A 243 3.65 0.88 0.05
CA ASP A 243 4.64 0.55 1.07
C ASP A 243 4.79 1.63 2.16
N ASP A 244 4.03 2.74 2.08
CA ASP A 244 4.01 3.84 3.06
C ASP A 244 3.84 3.29 4.49
N PRO A 245 4.75 3.53 5.44
CA PRO A 245 4.59 3.02 6.80
C PRO A 245 3.42 3.68 7.56
N LEU A 246 2.99 4.88 7.13
CA LEU A 246 1.95 5.69 7.77
C LEU A 246 2.21 5.84 9.27
N LEU A 247 3.44 6.24 9.58
CA LEU A 247 3.82 6.53 10.95
C LEU A 247 3.04 7.75 11.45
N PRO A 248 2.77 7.82 12.76
CA PRO A 248 2.21 9.04 13.36
C PRO A 248 3.22 10.19 13.29
N ALA A 249 2.73 11.43 13.30
CA ALA A 249 3.54 12.63 13.09
C ALA A 249 4.69 12.78 14.11
N GLU A 250 4.56 12.19 15.30
CA GLU A 250 5.60 12.19 16.33
C GLU A 250 6.78 11.26 15.97
N LEU A 251 6.55 10.29 15.08
CA LEU A 251 7.53 9.30 14.61
C LEU A 251 7.96 9.52 13.15
N SER A 252 7.26 10.35 12.38
CA SER A 252 7.70 10.86 11.08
C SER A 252 8.22 12.28 11.19
N ASP A 253 8.98 12.75 10.22
CA ASP A 253 9.34 14.17 10.17
C ASP A 253 8.15 15.02 9.71
N ALA A 254 8.20 16.32 10.00
CA ALA A 254 7.09 17.24 9.74
C ALA A 254 6.70 17.31 8.24
N ASP A 255 7.68 17.11 7.35
CA ASP A 255 7.51 17.28 5.91
C ASP A 255 7.24 15.97 5.15
N TRP A 256 6.58 15.00 5.79
CA TRP A 256 6.28 13.70 5.19
C TRP A 256 5.65 13.81 3.78
N PRO A 257 6.23 13.21 2.73
CA PRO A 257 5.79 13.46 1.35
C PRO A 257 4.50 12.72 0.96
N GLY A 258 3.99 11.80 1.78
CA GLY A 258 2.83 10.95 1.47
C GLY A 258 1.61 11.72 0.93
N PRO A 259 1.10 12.77 1.62
CA PRO A 259 -0.02 13.56 1.13
C PRO A 259 0.25 14.23 -0.23
N ARG A 260 1.44 14.81 -0.42
CA ARG A 260 1.84 15.43 -1.70
C ARG A 260 1.93 14.41 -2.83
N MET A 261 2.42 13.20 -2.55
CA MET A 261 2.45 12.10 -3.51
C MET A 261 1.05 11.66 -3.94
N ARG A 262 0.10 11.55 -3.00
CA ARG A 262 -1.31 11.25 -3.31
C ARG A 262 -1.91 12.35 -4.18
N GLU A 263 -1.71 13.61 -3.81
CA GLU A 263 -2.21 14.75 -4.59
C GLU A 263 -1.61 14.79 -6.01
N SER A 264 -0.31 14.55 -6.14
CA SER A 264 0.40 14.50 -7.43
C SER A 264 -0.15 13.39 -8.33
N TYR A 265 -0.39 12.21 -7.77
CA TYR A 265 -1.04 11.10 -8.48
C TYR A 265 -2.48 11.43 -8.91
N ASP A 266 -3.28 12.01 -8.01
CA ASP A 266 -4.67 12.38 -8.31
C ASP A 266 -4.75 13.48 -9.37
N ARG A 267 -3.80 14.43 -9.34
CA ARG A 267 -3.65 15.46 -10.38
C ARG A 267 -3.33 14.83 -11.73
N PHE A 268 -2.35 13.93 -11.78
CA PHE A 268 -2.02 13.19 -13.00
C PHE A 268 -3.25 12.41 -13.51
N ARG A 269 -3.99 11.73 -12.64
CA ARG A 269 -5.23 11.01 -13.01
C ARG A 269 -6.26 11.93 -13.65
N ARG A 270 -6.53 13.10 -13.04
CA ARG A 270 -7.50 14.08 -13.59
C ARG A 270 -7.06 14.65 -14.93
N GLU A 271 -5.79 15.02 -15.07
CA GLU A 271 -5.27 15.52 -16.35
C GLU A 271 -5.34 14.45 -17.44
N PHE A 272 -5.01 13.20 -17.11
CA PHE A 272 -5.12 12.07 -18.02
C PHE A 272 -6.57 11.80 -18.43
N ALA A 273 -7.52 11.95 -17.50
CA ALA A 273 -8.96 11.90 -17.78
C ALA A 273 -9.37 12.97 -18.80
N THR A 274 -9.03 14.24 -18.56
CA THR A 274 -9.37 15.35 -19.47
C THR A 274 -8.72 15.18 -20.84
N LEU A 275 -7.46 14.73 -20.91
CA LEU A 275 -6.78 14.44 -22.18
C LEU A 275 -7.50 13.35 -22.95
N THR A 276 -7.97 12.31 -22.25
CA THR A 276 -8.78 11.25 -22.84
C THR A 276 -10.05 11.86 -23.41
N GLU A 277 -10.89 12.49 -22.60
CA GLU A 277 -12.14 13.13 -23.03
C GLU A 277 -11.97 14.09 -24.22
N ALA A 278 -10.95 14.95 -24.22
CA ALA A 278 -10.69 15.91 -25.29
C ALA A 278 -10.23 15.25 -26.60
N HIS A 279 -9.60 14.07 -26.53
CA HIS A 279 -9.22 13.28 -27.69
C HIS A 279 -10.42 12.46 -28.21
N LEU A 280 -11.23 11.91 -27.30
CA LEU A 280 -12.44 11.15 -27.64
C LEU A 280 -13.48 12.06 -28.29
N GLY A 281 -13.74 13.21 -27.67
CA GLY A 281 -14.68 14.22 -28.18
C GLY A 281 -14.31 14.72 -29.58
N ARG A 282 -13.02 14.84 -29.91
CA ARG A 282 -12.58 15.19 -31.28
C ARG A 282 -12.78 14.06 -32.29
N SER A 283 -12.70 12.80 -31.88
CA SER A 283 -12.99 11.66 -32.76
C SER A 283 -14.47 11.53 -33.10
N PHE A 284 -15.38 11.98 -32.23
CA PHE A 284 -16.83 11.96 -32.48
C PHE A 284 -17.30 13.01 -33.50
N TYR A 285 -16.55 14.09 -33.73
CA TYR A 285 -16.91 15.14 -34.69
C TYR A 285 -16.25 15.01 -36.06
N ASN A 286 -15.31 14.07 -36.25
CA ASN A 286 -14.57 13.89 -37.51
C ASN A 286 -15.04 12.68 -38.34
N GLU A 287 -16.11 11.99 -37.94
CA GLU A 287 -16.77 10.93 -38.73
C GLU A 287 -18.21 11.34 -39.16
N GLY A 288 -18.37 12.60 -39.59
CA GLY A 288 -19.59 13.12 -40.20
C GLY A 288 -19.40 13.42 -41.69
#